data_AF-A0A2V5MEY0-F1
#
_entry.id   AF-A0A2V5MEY0-F1
#
_cell.length_a   1.000
_cell.length_b   1.000
_cell.length_c   1.000
_cell.angle_alpha   90.00
_cell.angle_beta   90.00
_cell.angle_gamma   90.00
#
_symmetry.space_group_name_H-M   'P 1'
#
loop_
_entity.id
_entity.type
_entity.pdbx_description
1 polymer ?
#
loop_
_entity_poly.entity_id
_entity_poly.type
_entity_poly.pdbx_seq_one_letter_code
_entity_poly.pdbx_strand_id
1 'polypeptide(L)' 'MVELRDVHMQFEQKQVLGGVSLDVQPQERLVIMGQSGSGKSTILRLILGILRPDTGSIF' A
#
# COMPACT_ATOMS: atom_id res chain seq x y z
N MET A 1 -1.57 -14.34 4.59
CA MET A 1 -0.88 -13.19 5.22
C MET A 1 -0.62 -12.21 4.10
N VAL A 2 -0.75 -10.92 4.36
CA VAL A 2 -0.34 -9.87 3.43
C VAL A 2 0.62 -8.98 4.20
N GLU A 3 1.80 -8.71 3.64
CA GLU A 3 2.79 -7.83 4.28
C GLU A 3 3.33 -6.82 3.28
N LEU A 4 3.30 -5.54 3.65
CA LEU A 4 4.00 -4.47 2.95
C LEU A 4 5.19 -4.05 3.82
N ARG A 5 6.37 -3.95 3.20
CA ARG A 5 7.59 -3.47 3.85
C ARG A 5 8.11 -2.23 3.15
N ASP A 6 8.09 -1.11 3.86
CA ASP A 6 8.60 0.20 3.44
C ASP A 6 8.22 0.55 1.99
N VAL A 7 6.92 0.46 1.69
CA VAL A 7 6.42 0.64 0.33
C VAL A 7 6.27 2.12 0.01
N HIS A 8 6.96 2.56 -1.04
CA HIS A 8 6.80 3.89 -1.63
C HIS A 8 6.13 3.79 -2.99
N MET A 9 5.31 4.80 -3.30
CA MET A 9 4.63 4.92 -4.59
C MET A 9 4.45 6.39 -4.94
N GLN A 10 4.83 6.75 -6.16
CA GLN A 10 4.68 8.07 -6.73
C GLN A 10 3.96 7.96 -8.08
N PHE A 11 3.14 8.96 -8.38
CA PHE A 11 2.61 9.18 -9.73
C PHE A 11 3.05 10.55 -10.18
N GLU A 12 3.76 10.61 -11.30
CA GLU A 12 4.37 11.84 -11.83
C GLU A 12 5.24 12.54 -10.76
N GLN A 13 4.84 13.73 -10.31
CA GLN A 13 5.55 14.50 -9.27
C GLN A 13 4.88 14.42 -7.89
N LYS A 14 3.90 13.53 -7.70
CA LYS A 14 3.15 13.40 -6.45
C LYS A 14 3.46 12.08 -5.76
N GLN A 15 4.05 12.18 -4.57
CA GLN A 15 4.16 11.04 -3.66
C GLN A 15 2.78 10.67 -3.12
N VAL A 16 2.36 9.43 -3.38
CA VAL A 16 1.08 8.89 -2.90
C VAL A 16 1.27 8.03 -1.65
N LEU A 17 2.34 7.24 -1.60
CA LEU A 17 2.74 6.46 -0.43
C LEU A 17 4.20 6.77 -0.09
N GLY A 18 4.49 6.98 1.19
CA GLY A 18 5.83 7.31 1.69
C GLY A 18 6.28 6.38 2.80
N GLY A 19 6.66 5.16 2.45
CA GLY A 19 7.19 4.17 3.39
C GLY A 19 6.10 3.45 4.18
N VAL A 20 5.04 3.03 3.49
CA VAL A 20 3.95 2.30 4.14
C VAL A 20 4.40 0.89 4.48
N SER A 21 4.33 0.53 5.76
CA SER A 21 4.51 -0.84 6.24
C SER A 21 3.25 -1.27 6.98
N LEU A 22 2.75 -2.47 6.66
CA LEU A 22 1.62 -3.08 7.35
C LEU A 22 1.72 -4.59 7.21
N ASP A 23 1.22 -5.31 8.21
CA ASP A 23 1.01 -6.75 8.15
C ASP A 23 -0.46 -7.05 8.43
N VAL A 24 -1.01 -8.02 7.70
CA VAL A 24 -2.36 -8.54 7.90
C VAL A 24 -2.28 -10.05 8.03
N GLN A 25 -2.60 -10.52 9.22
CA GLN A 25 -2.58 -11.93 9.54
C GLN A 25 -3.80 -12.66 8.97
N PRO A 26 -3.73 -13.98 8.73
CA PRO A 26 -4.90 -14.77 8.40
C PRO A 26 -6.02 -14.54 9.42
N GLN A 27 -7.25 -14.35 8.94
CA GLN A 27 -8.46 -14.07 9.76
C GLN A 27 -8.51 -12.69 10.42
N GLU A 28 -7.51 -11.83 10.20
CA GLU A 28 -7.53 -10.44 10.65
C GLU A 28 -8.42 -9.57 9.74
N ARG A 29 -9.04 -8.55 10.34
CA ARG A 29 -9.76 -7.50 9.61
C ARG A 29 -9.07 -6.16 9.86
N LEU A 30 -8.35 -5.68 8.85
CA LEU A 30 -7.75 -4.35 8.84
C LEU A 30 -8.61 -3.39 8.01
N VAL A 31 -8.81 -2.17 8.51
CA VAL A 31 -9.53 -1.10 7.80
C VAL A 31 -8.56 0.03 7.46
N ILE A 32 -8.43 0.36 6.18
CA ILE A 32 -7.64 1.50 5.72
C ILE A 32 -8.54 2.74 5.63
N MET A 33 -8.30 3.73 6.50
CA MET A 33 -9.03 5.00 6.54
C MET A 33 -8.18 6.17 6.06
N GLY A 34 -8.84 7.23 5.60
CA GLY A 34 -8.18 8.46 5.15
C GLY A 34 -9.03 9.26 4.15
N GLN A 35 -8.70 10.53 3.93
CA GLN A 35 -9.41 11.42 3.01
C GLN A 35 -9.34 10.93 1.55
N SER A 36 -10.23 11.44 0.69
CA SER A 36 -10.14 11.16 -0.75
C SER A 36 -8.75 11.52 -1.29
N GLY A 37 -8.15 10.65 -2.11
CA GLY A 37 -6.81 10.84 -2.64
C GLY A 37 -5.65 10.47 -1.72
N SER A 38 -5.90 9.96 -0.50
CA SER A 38 -4.85 9.58 0.46
C SER A 38 -4.10 8.26 0.15
N GLY A 39 -4.30 7.66 -1.03
CA GLY A 39 -3.60 6.43 -1.43
C GLY A 39 -4.25 5.09 -1.05
N LYS A 40 -5.45 5.08 -0.46
CA LYS A 40 -6.15 3.82 -0.07
C LYS A 40 -6.31 2.82 -1.22
N SER A 41 -6.88 3.27 -2.33
CA SER A 41 -7.06 2.41 -3.51
C SER A 41 -5.72 2.03 -4.14
N THR A 42 -4.67 2.84 -3.95
CA THR A 42 -3.30 2.51 -4.37
C THR A 42 -2.76 1.33 -3.56
N ILE A 43 -2.90 1.35 -2.23
CA ILE A 43 -2.52 0.23 -1.36
C ILE A 43 -3.24 -1.05 -1.78
N LEU A 44 -4.55 -1.00 -2.01
CA LEU A 44 -5.32 -2.18 -2.44
C LEU A 44 -4.85 -2.71 -3.80
N ARG A 45 -4.56 -1.84 -4.77
CA ARG A 45 -4.05 -2.25 -6.09
C ARG A 45 -2.63 -2.82 -6.02
N LEU A 46 -1.80 -2.35 -5.11
CA LEU A 46 -0.48 -2.90 -4.83
C LEU A 46 -0.58 -4.31 -4.24
N ILE A 47 -1.44 -4.52 -3.23
CA ILE A 47 -1.70 -5.85 -2.64
C ILE A 47 -2.21 -6.84 -3.69
N LEU A 48 -3.09 -6.39 -4.60
CA LEU A 48 -3.63 -7.22 -5.68
C LEU A 48 -2.63 -7.48 -6.83
N GLY A 49 -1.42 -6.91 -6.77
CA GLY A 49 -0.41 -7.04 -7.83
C GLY A 49 -0.74 -6.31 -9.13
N ILE A 50 -1.76 -5.43 -9.13
CA ILE A 50 -2.15 -4.61 -10.28
C ILE A 50 -1.14 -3.48 -10.50
N LEU A 51 -0.59 -2.95 -9.40
CA LEU A 51 0.50 -1.97 -9.42
C LEU A 51 1.76 -2.62 -8.86
N ARG A 52 2.91 -2.10 -9.28
CA ARG A 52 4.21 -2.38 -8.67
C ARG A 52 4.65 -1.17 -7.86
N PRO A 53 5.22 -1.36 -6.65
CA PRO A 53 5.76 -0.26 -5.88
C PRO A 53 7.03 0.28 -6.55
N ASP A 54 7.36 1.55 -6.29
CA ASP A 54 8.63 2.12 -6.75
C ASP A 54 9.81 1.58 -5.93
N THR A 55 9.62 1.47 -4.61
CA THR A 55 10.55 0.85 -3.67
C THR A 55 9.78 0.10 -2.58
N GLY A 56 10.47 -0.78 -1.86
CA GLY A 56 9.89 -1.65 -0.85
C GLY A 56 9.47 -3.01 -1.40
N SER A 57 8.69 -3.77 -0.63
CA SER A 57 8.30 -5.13 -1.00
C SER A 57 6.92 -5.50 -0.49
N ILE A 58 6.27 -6.44 -1.18
CA ILE A 58 4.93 -6.94 -0.89
C ILE A 58 4.98 -8.47 -0.88
N PHE A 59 4.48 -9.10 0.18
CA PHE A 59 4.46 -10.55 0.42
C PHE A 59 3.05 -11.06 0.73
#